data_AF-A0A2G4T156-F1
#
_entry.id   AF-A0A2G4T156-F1
#
_cell.length_a   1.000
_cell.length_b   1.000
_cell.length_c   1.000
_cell.angle_alpha   90.00
_cell.angle_beta   90.00
_cell.angle_gamma   90.00
#
_symmetry.space_group_name_H-M   'P 1'
#
loop_
_entity.id
_entity.type
_entity.pdbx_description
1 polymer ?
#
loop_
_entity_poly.entity_id
_entity_poly.type
_entity_poly.pdbx_seq_one_letter_code
_entity_poly.pdbx_strand_id
1 'polypeptide(L)'
;MRLSKPKDAIEKTSVIKTSLANACRYPKFVTLIQEVFDHITQLVYAGSIFANYYFLELLENGEELPVVTENLFYNIFSIFGGQGKHASDSIMKSFKAFCESTSLTQYDLGNHASKGYMTIVSSMSKQYETLVCNYVCCTYEGRTLRHILNVLSEKASPYFRGDSLTVKQRKSLTKHIFQQKINSKFA
;
A
#
# COMPACT_ATOMS: atom_id res chain seq x y z
N MET A 1 -34.68 1.10 3.77
CA MET A 1 -33.80 2.23 3.38
C MET A 1 -33.18 1.88 2.03
N ARG A 2 -33.52 2.62 0.96
CA ARG A 2 -33.04 2.33 -0.41
C ARG A 2 -31.58 2.79 -0.54
N LEU A 3 -30.66 1.89 -0.85
CA LEU A 3 -29.31 2.28 -1.29
C LEU A 3 -29.42 2.91 -2.69
N SER A 4 -29.03 4.18 -2.78
CA SER A 4 -28.77 4.85 -4.05
C SER A 4 -27.57 4.20 -4.72
N LYS A 5 -27.70 3.88 -6.02
CA LYS A 5 -26.59 3.42 -6.87
C LYS A 5 -25.47 4.47 -6.87
N PRO A 6 -24.19 4.08 -6.96
CA PRO A 6 -23.13 5.05 -7.23
C PRO A 6 -23.39 5.64 -8.62
N LYS A 7 -23.46 6.97 -8.69
CA LYS A 7 -23.29 7.71 -9.93
C LYS A 7 -21.99 7.22 -10.56
N ASP A 8 -22.03 6.83 -11.84
CA ASP A 8 -20.85 6.56 -12.64
C ASP A 8 -19.90 7.76 -12.54
N ALA A 9 -18.94 7.68 -11.63
CA ALA A 9 -17.81 8.58 -11.61
C ALA A 9 -17.04 8.25 -12.88
N ILE A 10 -17.14 9.14 -13.88
CA ILE A 10 -16.33 9.07 -15.08
C ILE A 10 -14.89 9.09 -14.61
N GLU A 11 -14.28 7.91 -14.53
CA GLU A 11 -12.88 7.70 -14.24
C GLU A 11 -12.14 8.25 -15.46
N LYS A 12 -11.86 9.57 -15.43
CA LYS A 12 -11.06 10.23 -16.48
C LYS A 12 -9.61 9.78 -16.31
N THR A 13 -9.34 8.54 -16.73
CA THR A 13 -7.99 8.03 -16.94
C THR A 13 -7.45 8.62 -18.24
N SER A 14 -7.18 9.93 -18.23
CA SER A 14 -6.39 10.55 -19.30
C SER A 14 -4.92 10.19 -19.09
N VAL A 15 -4.51 9.02 -19.57
CA VAL A 15 -3.09 8.66 -19.66
C VAL A 15 -2.50 9.41 -20.84
N ILE A 16 -1.85 10.54 -20.58
CA ILE A 16 -1.07 11.25 -21.60
C ILE A 16 0.17 10.40 -21.89
N LYS A 17 0.21 9.74 -23.05
CA LYS A 17 1.34 8.88 -23.48
C LYS A 17 2.47 9.65 -24.16
N THR A 18 2.35 10.97 -24.31
CA THR A 18 3.38 11.81 -24.93
C THR A 18 4.51 12.08 -23.94
N SER A 19 5.76 11.95 -24.38
CA SER A 19 6.92 12.26 -23.52
C SER A 19 6.95 13.74 -23.15
N LEU A 20 7.38 14.04 -21.92
CA LEU A 20 7.49 15.41 -21.44
C LEU A 20 8.42 16.26 -22.33
N ALA A 21 9.52 15.66 -22.81
CA ALA A 21 10.46 16.28 -23.74
C ALA A 21 9.82 16.63 -25.09
N ASN A 22 8.86 15.83 -25.56
CA ASN A 22 8.15 16.10 -26.82
C ASN A 22 6.97 17.06 -26.63
N ALA A 23 6.39 17.15 -25.43
CA ALA A 23 5.25 18.01 -25.13
C ALA A 23 5.65 19.43 -24.69
N CYS A 24 6.76 19.58 -23.96
CA CYS A 24 7.17 20.86 -23.39
C CYS A 24 8.30 21.49 -24.21
N ARG A 25 8.05 22.67 -24.76
CA ARG A 25 9.02 23.43 -25.57
C ARG A 25 10.12 24.11 -24.75
N TYR A 26 10.09 24.01 -23.42
CA TYR A 26 11.02 24.71 -22.54
C TYR A 26 11.95 23.71 -21.83
N PRO A 27 13.20 23.51 -22.31
CA PRO A 27 14.10 22.49 -21.78
C PRO A 27 14.37 22.63 -20.29
N LYS A 28 14.48 23.88 -19.78
CA LYS A 28 14.68 24.15 -18.35
C LYS A 28 13.55 23.59 -17.47
N PHE A 29 12.30 23.71 -17.93
CA PHE A 29 11.16 23.14 -17.20
C PHE A 29 11.13 21.62 -17.30
N VAL A 30 11.50 21.05 -18.45
CA VAL A 30 11.61 19.59 -18.61
C VAL A 30 12.61 19.02 -17.61
N THR A 31 13.82 19.58 -17.54
CA THR A 31 14.87 19.15 -16.61
C THR A 31 14.41 19.27 -15.16
N LEU A 32 13.81 20.41 -14.78
CA LEU A 32 13.33 20.61 -13.41
C LEU A 32 12.26 19.58 -13.00
N ILE A 33 11.28 19.33 -13.88
CA ILE A 33 10.21 18.36 -13.60
C ILE A 33 10.79 16.94 -13.50
N GLN A 34 11.73 16.58 -14.37
CA GLN A 34 12.41 15.28 -14.33
C GLN A 34 13.18 15.10 -13.03
N GLU A 35 14.00 16.08 -12.63
CA GLU A 35 14.75 16.02 -11.35
C GLU A 35 13.81 15.84 -10.14
N VAL A 36 12.70 16.58 -10.12
CA VAL A 36 11.68 16.46 -9.06
C VAL A 36 11.07 15.06 -9.05
N PHE A 37 10.69 14.56 -10.22
CA PHE A 37 10.07 13.24 -10.36
C PHE A 37 11.01 12.10 -9.97
N ASP A 38 12.26 12.15 -10.44
CA ASP A 38 13.29 11.16 -10.13
C ASP A 38 13.55 11.12 -8.63
N HIS A 39 13.68 12.29 -8.00
CA HIS A 39 13.87 12.41 -6.57
C HIS A 39 12.69 11.85 -5.76
N ILE A 40 11.44 12.22 -6.11
CA ILE A 40 10.25 11.70 -5.42
C ILE A 40 10.13 10.19 -5.61
N THR A 41 10.40 9.69 -6.83
CA THR A 41 10.32 8.26 -7.13
C THR A 41 11.32 7.47 -6.30
N GLN A 42 12.57 7.95 -6.21
CA GLN A 42 13.60 7.31 -5.37
C GLN A 42 13.22 7.34 -3.89
N LEU A 43 12.71 8.47 -3.39
CA LEU A 43 12.27 8.61 -2.00
C LEU A 43 11.12 7.65 -1.66
N VAL A 44 10.08 7.61 -2.50
CA VAL A 44 8.94 6.71 -2.31
C VAL A 44 9.39 5.26 -2.40
N TYR A 45 10.24 4.92 -3.38
CA TYR A 45 10.76 3.56 -3.55
C TYR A 45 11.59 3.08 -2.35
N ALA A 46 12.54 3.88 -1.88
CA ALA A 46 13.34 3.57 -0.70
C ALA A 46 12.47 3.47 0.56
N GLY A 47 11.54 4.42 0.72
CA GLY A 47 10.55 4.42 1.79
C GLY A 47 9.67 3.16 1.80
N SER A 48 9.25 2.69 0.62
CA SER A 48 8.47 1.45 0.47
C SER A 48 9.26 0.21 0.86
N ILE A 49 10.53 0.12 0.46
CA ILE A 49 11.41 -0.99 0.86
C ILE A 49 11.57 -1.00 2.37
N PHE A 50 11.87 0.16 2.96
CA PHE A 50 12.02 0.27 4.41
C PHE A 50 10.71 -0.04 5.15
N ALA A 51 9.55 0.41 4.65
CA ALA A 51 8.26 0.05 5.23
C ALA A 51 8.06 -1.47 5.28
N ASN A 52 8.40 -2.18 4.19
CA ASN A 52 8.32 -3.64 4.17
C ASN A 52 9.29 -4.27 5.16
N TYR A 53 10.54 -3.80 5.23
CA TYR A 53 11.51 -4.25 6.24
C TYR A 53 10.96 -4.07 7.66
N TYR A 54 10.43 -2.89 7.96
CA TYR A 54 9.88 -2.57 9.27
C TYR A 54 8.71 -3.50 9.65
N PHE A 55 7.75 -3.71 8.75
CA PHE A 55 6.65 -4.65 9.02
C PHE A 55 7.13 -6.09 9.22
N LEU A 56 8.16 -6.53 8.48
CA LEU A 56 8.73 -7.87 8.63
C LEU A 56 9.47 -8.03 9.96
N GLU A 57 10.23 -7.01 10.37
CA GLU A 57 10.91 -7.00 11.67
C GLU A 57 9.91 -7.07 12.84
N LEU A 58 8.81 -6.31 12.77
CA LEU A 58 7.74 -6.40 13.77
C LEU A 58 7.12 -7.80 13.82
N LEU A 59 6.86 -8.41 12.67
CA LEU A 59 6.32 -9.77 12.59
C LEU A 59 7.27 -10.81 13.16
N GLU A 60 8.56 -10.70 12.85
CA GLU A 60 9.60 -11.61 13.35
C GLU A 60 9.73 -11.53 14.88
N ASN A 61 9.63 -10.32 15.43
CA ASN A 61 9.70 -10.06 16.86
C ASN A 61 8.38 -10.32 17.61
N GLY A 62 7.29 -10.64 16.89
CA GLY A 62 5.96 -10.82 17.47
C GLY A 62 5.35 -9.54 18.05
N GLU A 63 5.79 -8.38 17.56
CA GLU A 63 5.29 -7.07 17.99
C GLU A 63 3.97 -6.71 17.30
N GLU A 64 3.20 -5.79 17.89
CA GLU A 64 1.95 -5.33 17.32
C GLU A 64 2.19 -4.51 16.04
N LEU A 65 1.47 -4.83 14.97
CA LEU A 65 1.58 -4.09 13.72
C LEU A 65 0.90 -2.72 13.83
N PRO A 66 1.56 -1.64 13.40
CA PRO A 66 0.96 -0.32 13.43
C PRO A 66 -0.20 -0.23 12.43
N VAL A 67 -1.16 0.63 12.75
CA VAL A 67 -2.29 0.88 11.87
C VAL A 67 -1.80 1.54 10.58
N VAL A 68 -2.16 0.94 9.45
CA VAL A 68 -1.87 1.45 8.11
C VAL A 68 -2.62 2.78 7.91
N THR A 69 -1.89 3.89 7.98
CA THR A 69 -2.43 5.26 7.88
C THR A 69 -1.49 6.15 7.09
N GLU A 70 -1.99 7.26 6.54
CA GLU A 70 -1.20 8.30 5.88
C GLU A 70 -0.06 8.77 6.78
N ASN A 71 -0.34 8.96 8.08
CA ASN A 71 0.65 9.42 9.05
C ASN A 71 1.82 8.44 9.22
N LEU A 72 1.55 7.13 9.20
CA LEU A 72 2.61 6.12 9.26
C LEU A 72 3.56 6.26 8.06
N PHE A 73 3.00 6.29 6.85
CA PHE A 73 3.81 6.40 5.62
C PHE A 73 4.49 7.75 5.50
N TYR A 74 3.85 8.83 5.94
CA TYR A 74 4.48 10.15 5.98
C TYR A 74 5.71 10.14 6.89
N ASN A 75 5.60 9.57 8.08
CA ASN A 75 6.73 9.47 8.99
C ASN A 75 7.87 8.64 8.39
N ILE A 76 7.56 7.49 7.79
CA ILE A 76 8.54 6.64 7.09
C ILE A 76 9.22 7.40 5.94
N PHE A 77 8.45 8.00 5.04
CA PHE A 77 8.97 8.70 3.87
C PHE A 77 9.75 9.97 4.24
N SER A 78 9.32 10.66 5.30
CA SER A 78 9.99 11.88 5.78
C SER A 78 11.41 11.63 6.32
N ILE A 79 11.72 10.41 6.78
CA ILE A 79 13.08 10.03 7.19
C ILE A 79 14.05 10.19 6.03
N PHE A 80 13.68 9.70 4.85
CA PHE A 80 14.48 9.82 3.62
C PHE A 80 14.53 11.26 3.08
N GLY A 81 13.55 12.10 3.41
CA GLY A 81 13.56 13.54 3.13
C GLY A 81 14.35 14.39 4.14
N GLY A 82 15.01 13.76 5.13
CA GLY A 82 15.77 14.46 6.18
C GLY A 82 14.90 15.09 7.29
N GLN A 83 13.61 14.77 7.34
CA GLN A 83 12.63 15.32 8.30
C GLN A 83 12.11 14.28 9.30
N GLY A 84 12.83 13.16 9.48
CA GLY A 84 12.45 12.04 10.35
C GLY A 84 12.36 12.33 11.86
N LYS A 85 12.53 13.59 12.30
CA LYS A 85 12.47 14.01 13.71
C LYS A 85 11.12 13.74 14.40
N HIS A 86 10.08 13.49 13.62
CA HIS A 86 8.72 13.20 14.11
C HIS A 86 8.37 11.71 14.03
N ALA A 87 9.25 10.86 13.50
CA ALA A 87 9.04 9.42 13.52
C ALA A 87 9.19 8.87 14.95
N SER A 88 8.45 7.80 15.26
CA SER A 88 8.53 7.16 16.56
C SER A 88 9.89 6.50 16.78
N ASP A 89 10.25 6.28 18.05
CA ASP A 89 11.50 5.62 18.42
C ASP A 89 11.62 4.22 17.81
N SER A 90 10.51 3.48 17.70
CA SER A 90 10.45 2.16 17.04
C SER A 90 10.85 2.25 15.58
N ILE A 91 10.27 3.19 14.82
CA ILE A 91 10.60 3.37 13.40
C ILE A 91 12.05 3.82 13.25
N MET A 92 12.52 4.75 14.09
CA MET A 92 13.90 5.24 14.02
C MET A 92 14.93 4.17 14.39
N LYS A 93 14.62 3.29 15.35
CA LYS A 93 15.46 2.14 15.69
C LYS A 93 15.55 1.17 14.52
N SER A 94 14.40 0.80 13.95
CA SER A 94 14.32 -0.08 12.77
C SER A 94 15.05 0.51 11.56
N PHE A 95 14.95 1.83 11.38
CA PHE A 95 15.66 2.54 10.32
C PHE A 95 17.18 2.46 10.46
N LYS A 96 17.71 2.57 11.69
CA LYS A 96 19.14 2.38 11.93
C LYS A 96 19.59 0.96 11.57
N ALA A 97 18.84 -0.05 12.02
CA ALA A 97 19.11 -1.45 11.67
C ALA A 97 19.03 -1.71 10.15
N PHE A 98 18.06 -1.07 9.48
CA PHE A 98 17.95 -1.11 8.02
C PHE A 98 19.17 -0.51 7.32
N CYS A 99 19.65 0.66 7.75
CA CYS A 99 20.85 1.27 7.18
C CYS A 99 22.11 0.42 7.43
N GLU A 100 22.25 -0.14 8.63
CA GLU A 100 23.37 -1.03 8.99
C GLU A 100 23.38 -2.31 8.14
N SER A 101 22.21 -2.92 7.89
CA SER A 101 22.08 -4.14 7.09
C SER A 101 22.25 -3.91 5.59
N THR A 102 21.88 -2.74 5.08
CA THR A 102 21.96 -2.41 3.65
C THR A 102 23.22 -1.64 3.26
N SER A 103 24.09 -1.31 4.22
CA SER A 103 25.24 -0.41 4.03
C SER A 103 24.86 0.95 3.44
N LEU A 104 23.61 1.38 3.62
CA LEU A 104 23.12 2.65 3.13
C LEU A 104 23.78 3.78 3.94
N THR A 105 24.57 4.63 3.27
CA THR A 105 25.27 5.69 3.99
C THR A 105 24.37 6.90 4.21
N GLN A 106 24.65 7.68 5.25
CA GLN A 106 23.96 8.95 5.49
C GLN A 106 24.18 9.96 4.34
N TYR A 107 25.23 9.78 3.53
CA TYR A 107 25.48 10.55 2.31
C TYR A 107 24.47 10.22 1.21
N ASP A 108 24.10 8.94 1.05
CA ASP A 108 23.06 8.51 0.12
C ASP A 108 21.70 9.11 0.50
N LEU A 109 21.42 9.29 1.80
CA LEU A 109 20.23 10.02 2.29
C LEU A 109 20.35 11.55 2.16
N GLY A 110 21.55 12.10 2.35
CA GLY A 110 21.81 13.54 2.38
C GLY A 110 21.59 14.24 1.02
N ASN A 111 21.77 13.51 -0.08
CA ASN A 111 21.40 13.99 -1.42
C ASN A 111 19.90 14.26 -1.57
N HIS A 112 19.07 13.69 -0.68
CA HIS A 112 17.62 13.83 -0.69
C HIS A 112 17.08 14.82 0.36
N ALA A 113 17.95 15.45 1.16
CA ALA A 113 17.56 16.36 2.23
C ALA A 113 16.89 17.65 1.69
N SER A 114 15.56 17.65 1.73
CA SER A 114 14.60 18.75 1.62
C SER A 114 14.92 19.91 0.65
N LYS A 115 14.46 19.80 -0.60
CA LYS A 115 14.15 20.92 -1.53
C LYS A 115 12.70 21.43 -1.41
N GLY A 116 12.03 21.24 -0.26
CA GLY A 116 10.66 21.72 -0.05
C GLY A 116 9.53 20.81 -0.56
N TYR A 117 9.80 19.54 -0.87
CA TYR A 117 8.81 18.61 -1.44
C TYR A 117 7.90 17.93 -0.41
N MET A 118 7.86 18.38 0.85
CA MET A 118 7.09 17.69 1.91
C MET A 118 5.58 17.65 1.62
N THR A 119 5.04 18.65 0.92
CA THR A 119 3.64 18.62 0.44
C THR A 119 3.40 17.47 -0.53
N ILE A 120 4.38 17.17 -1.38
CA ILE A 120 4.31 16.05 -2.32
C ILE A 120 4.46 14.72 -1.57
N VAL A 121 5.37 14.65 -0.59
CA VAL A 121 5.53 13.46 0.28
C VAL A 121 4.24 13.14 1.03
N SER A 122 3.55 14.14 1.60
CA SER A 122 2.23 13.94 2.23
C SER A 122 1.21 13.42 1.21
N SER A 123 1.11 14.03 0.03
CA SER A 123 0.21 13.54 -1.03
C SER A 123 0.51 12.09 -1.42
N MET A 124 1.79 11.72 -1.54
CA MET A 124 2.22 10.36 -1.84
C MET A 124 1.90 9.40 -0.69
N SER A 125 2.06 9.83 0.57
CA SER A 125 1.74 9.02 1.74
C SER A 125 0.27 8.62 1.77
N LYS A 126 -0.61 9.56 1.42
CA LYS A 126 -2.05 9.31 1.29
C LYS A 126 -2.40 8.33 0.17
N GLN A 127 -1.76 8.50 -1.00
CA GLN A 127 -1.94 7.58 -2.12
C GLN A 127 -1.40 6.19 -1.78
N TYR A 128 -0.29 6.13 -1.06
CA TYR A 128 0.34 4.88 -0.65
C TYR A 128 -0.50 4.14 0.40
N GLU A 129 -1.08 4.85 1.39
CA GLU A 129 -2.08 4.28 2.30
C GLU A 129 -3.21 3.62 1.52
N THR A 130 -3.79 4.35 0.57
CA THR A 130 -4.88 3.84 -0.28
C THR A 130 -4.44 2.59 -1.04
N LEU A 131 -3.23 2.61 -1.61
CA LEU A 131 -2.66 1.49 -2.36
C LEU A 131 -2.48 0.26 -1.46
N VAL A 132 -1.87 0.41 -0.28
CA VAL A 132 -1.63 -0.69 0.66
C VAL A 132 -2.95 -1.24 1.19
N CYS A 133 -3.88 -0.38 1.61
CA CYS A 133 -5.20 -0.80 2.09
C CYS A 133 -5.96 -1.57 1.02
N ASN A 134 -5.98 -1.08 -0.23
CA ASN A 134 -6.61 -1.79 -1.34
C ASN A 134 -5.93 -3.13 -1.62
N TYR A 135 -4.59 -3.16 -1.63
CA TYR A 135 -3.84 -4.40 -1.86
C TYR A 135 -4.12 -5.45 -0.77
N VAL A 136 -4.07 -5.05 0.50
CA VAL A 136 -4.36 -5.92 1.65
C VAL A 136 -5.80 -6.41 1.59
N CYS A 137 -6.77 -5.51 1.38
CA CYS A 137 -8.19 -5.86 1.28
C CYS A 137 -8.47 -6.83 0.12
N CYS A 138 -8.01 -6.52 -1.09
CA CYS A 138 -8.23 -7.39 -2.26
C CYS A 138 -7.54 -8.74 -2.11
N THR A 139 -6.33 -8.77 -1.54
CA THR A 139 -5.58 -10.02 -1.31
C THR A 139 -6.27 -10.85 -0.23
N TYR A 140 -6.66 -10.24 0.88
CA TYR A 140 -7.34 -10.90 1.98
C TYR A 140 -8.70 -11.45 1.54
N GLU A 141 -9.51 -10.65 0.84
CA GLU A 141 -10.80 -11.09 0.28
C GLU A 141 -10.61 -12.27 -0.66
N GLY A 142 -9.71 -12.15 -1.65
CA GLY A 142 -9.45 -13.20 -2.61
C GLY A 142 -8.95 -14.50 -1.98
N ARG A 143 -8.05 -14.41 -1.00
CA ARG A 143 -7.53 -15.57 -0.25
C ARG A 143 -8.60 -16.21 0.63
N THR A 144 -9.39 -15.39 1.33
CA THR A 144 -10.47 -15.88 2.21
C THR A 144 -11.57 -16.57 1.40
N LEU A 145 -12.01 -15.97 0.30
CA LEU A 145 -12.99 -16.58 -0.60
C LEU A 145 -12.46 -17.89 -1.19
N ARG A 146 -11.18 -17.94 -1.58
CA ARG A 146 -10.56 -19.18 -2.08
C ARG A 146 -10.52 -20.25 -0.99
N HIS A 147 -10.11 -19.89 0.22
CA HIS A 147 -10.05 -20.82 1.34
C HIS A 147 -11.42 -21.40 1.68
N ILE A 148 -12.45 -20.55 1.83
CA ILE A 148 -13.84 -21.00 2.08
C ILE A 148 -14.32 -21.92 0.95
N LEU A 149 -14.05 -21.55 -0.32
CA LEU A 149 -14.46 -22.37 -1.45
C LEU A 149 -13.79 -23.74 -1.44
N ASN A 150 -12.49 -23.80 -1.09
CA ASN A 150 -11.75 -25.06 -0.96
C ASN A 150 -12.34 -25.92 0.16
N VAL A 151 -12.62 -25.33 1.33
CA VAL A 151 -13.26 -26.00 2.46
C VAL A 151 -14.64 -26.57 2.09
N LEU A 152 -15.43 -25.89 1.26
CA LEU A 152 -16.72 -26.40 0.75
C LEU A 152 -16.56 -27.47 -0.35
N SER A 153 -15.35 -27.65 -0.87
CA SER A 153 -15.07 -28.48 -2.05
C SER A 153 -14.17 -29.68 -1.82
N GLU A 154 -13.41 -29.68 -0.74
CA GLU A 154 -12.57 -30.81 -0.35
C GLU A 154 -13.41 -31.88 0.35
N LYS A 155 -13.37 -33.12 -0.16
CA LYS A 155 -14.12 -34.26 0.41
C LYS A 155 -13.77 -34.55 1.87
N ALA A 156 -12.52 -34.28 2.27
CA ALA A 156 -12.06 -34.47 3.63
C ALA A 156 -12.55 -33.38 4.61
N SER A 157 -13.10 -32.27 4.10
CA SER A 157 -13.58 -31.18 4.93
C SER A 157 -14.90 -31.56 5.62
N PRO A 158 -15.06 -31.28 6.92
CA PRO A 158 -16.34 -31.47 7.63
C PRO A 158 -17.47 -30.59 7.05
N TYR A 159 -17.12 -29.56 6.27
CA TYR A 159 -18.05 -28.65 5.61
C TYR A 159 -18.24 -28.96 4.13
N PHE A 160 -17.82 -30.13 3.66
CA PHE A 160 -17.96 -30.52 2.26
C PHE A 160 -19.42 -30.42 1.79
N ARG A 161 -19.59 -29.80 0.62
CA ARG A 161 -20.88 -29.63 -0.06
C ARG A 161 -20.79 -29.97 -1.55
N GLY A 162 -19.73 -30.64 -1.99
CA GLY A 162 -19.52 -30.91 -3.42
C GLY A 162 -20.54 -31.87 -4.04
N ASP A 163 -21.11 -32.78 -3.25
CA ASP A 163 -22.13 -33.72 -3.73
C ASP A 163 -23.55 -33.10 -3.74
N SER A 164 -23.76 -32.03 -2.95
CA SER A 164 -25.07 -31.39 -2.78
C SER A 164 -25.19 -30.05 -3.52
N LEU A 165 -24.08 -29.38 -3.84
CA LEU A 165 -24.07 -28.08 -4.49
C LEU A 165 -23.14 -28.06 -5.69
N THR A 166 -23.63 -27.47 -6.79
CA THR A 166 -22.80 -27.17 -7.96
C THR A 166 -21.66 -26.20 -7.61
N VAL A 167 -20.61 -26.16 -8.44
CA VAL A 167 -19.50 -25.18 -8.30
C VAL A 167 -20.03 -23.74 -8.25
N LYS A 168 -21.04 -23.41 -9.07
CA LYS A 168 -21.63 -22.06 -9.11
C LYS A 168 -22.34 -21.72 -7.79
N GLN A 169 -23.09 -22.65 -7.23
CA GLN A 169 -23.76 -22.47 -5.93
C GLN A 169 -22.75 -22.35 -4.78
N ARG A 170 -21.68 -23.15 -4.76
CA ARG A 170 -20.62 -23.05 -3.74
C ARG A 170 -19.89 -21.70 -3.81
N LYS A 171 -19.60 -21.19 -5.01
CA LYS A 171 -19.05 -19.83 -5.20
C LYS A 171 -19.99 -18.74 -4.67
N SER A 172 -21.30 -18.85 -4.94
CA SER A 172 -22.31 -17.92 -4.43
C SER A 172 -22.41 -17.95 -2.90
N LEU A 173 -22.43 -19.16 -2.32
CA LEU A 173 -22.46 -19.37 -0.88
C LEU A 173 -21.21 -18.80 -0.19
N THR A 174 -20.03 -18.99 -0.80
CA THR A 174 -18.76 -18.45 -0.29
C THR A 174 -18.80 -16.93 -0.18
N LYS A 175 -19.29 -16.23 -1.22
CA LYS A 175 -19.46 -14.77 -1.19
C LYS A 175 -20.42 -14.34 -0.10
N HIS A 176 -21.54 -15.04 0.07
CA HIS A 176 -22.52 -14.75 1.10
C HIS A 176 -21.96 -14.92 2.53
N ILE A 177 -21.25 -16.02 2.80
CA ILE A 177 -20.59 -16.27 4.10
C ILE A 177 -19.60 -15.15 4.42
N PHE A 178 -18.78 -14.77 3.44
CA PHE A 178 -17.79 -13.70 3.60
C PHE A 178 -18.48 -12.36 3.94
N GLN A 179 -19.52 -11.99 3.18
CA GLN A 179 -20.28 -10.76 3.43
C GLN A 179 -20.97 -10.75 4.80
N GLN A 180 -21.57 -11.86 5.23
CA GLN A 180 -22.18 -11.95 6.56
C GLN A 180 -21.16 -11.74 7.68
N LYS A 181 -19.95 -12.32 7.57
CA LYS A 181 -18.90 -12.17 8.57
C LYS A 181 -18.27 -10.78 8.62
N ILE A 182 -18.18 -10.09 7.48
CA ILE A 182 -17.78 -8.69 7.44
C ILE A 182 -18.85 -7.84 8.13
N ASN A 183 -20.10 -7.96 7.70
CA ASN A 183 -21.18 -7.13 8.23
C ASN A 183 -21.44 -7.36 9.73
N SER A 184 -21.19 -8.57 10.26
CA SER A 184 -21.33 -8.83 11.70
C SER A 184 -20.22 -8.23 12.57
N LYS A 185 -19.12 -7.73 11.99
CA LYS A 185 -18.06 -7.02 12.74
C LYS A 185 -18.29 -5.51 12.80
N PHE A 186 -19.25 -4.98 12.02
CA PHE A 186 -19.59 -3.56 11.94
C PHE A 186 -21.02 -3.25 12.44
N ALA A 187 -21.68 -4.23 13.07
CA ALA A 187 -22.98 -4.11 13.71
C ALA A 187 -22.81 -4.21 15.23
#